data_AF-A0A920QMU1-F1
#
_entry.id   AF-A0A920QMU1-F1
#
_cell.length_a   1.000
_cell.length_b   1.000
_cell.length_c   1.000
_cell.angle_alpha   90.00
_cell.angle_beta   90.00
_cell.angle_gamma   90.00
#
_symmetry.space_group_name_H-M   'P 1'
#
loop_
_entity.id
_entity.type
_entity.pdbx_description
1 polymer ?
#
loop_
_entity_poly.entity_id
_entity_poly.type
_entity_poly.pdbx_seq_one_letter_code
_entity_poly.pdbx_strand_id
1 'polypeptide(L)'
;MPLTVENISSGVKILLNEGGQNVEIDTGSGIVKKNIEEIMSNHRRDPLRFPTEQASADIRGIVMHAIKEGIKSTGLALEAFETPDKTFYLRHKEFGEDHTFSVTTNLPGLLTRQANIAELAEPGIDVAGRIGGQAARGKGQYLTAIHGGSPAKGITIQYDRTIGLKEVPIKNELGEFIGLEFVEETQEEIVGSPENPLIEGYVHLSQQTKNVNLGPKPGMESSFSLKSIRTNNLGMGVENESGFKSLYDIDLTNKQGANDAGRIIDKAIDEITVYRGRIGAFQKNAVESNLNSLRIAEENITKGESTIRDTDMASEMSKLTGNQILLSASQSMQAQANQLPENVLQLLQQG
;
A
#
# COMPACT_ATOMS: atom_id res chain seq x y z
N MET A 1 0.15 40.96 -2.85
CA MET A 1 -0.45 42.18 -3.47
C MET A 1 -1.08 41.79 -4.80
N PRO A 2 -2.34 42.13 -5.03
CA PRO A 2 -3.00 41.79 -6.29
C PRO A 2 -2.42 42.60 -7.44
N LEU A 3 -2.29 41.98 -8.60
CA LEU A 3 -1.89 42.67 -9.82
C LEU A 3 -3.10 43.43 -10.40
N THR A 4 -2.90 44.71 -10.70
CA THR A 4 -3.93 45.63 -11.17
C THR A 4 -3.45 46.42 -12.38
N VAL A 5 -4.39 47.07 -13.05
CA VAL A 5 -4.10 47.98 -14.18
C VAL A 5 -3.16 49.13 -13.78
N GLU A 6 -3.13 49.50 -12.50
CA GLU A 6 -2.33 50.62 -11.99
C GLU A 6 -0.89 50.22 -11.67
N ASN A 7 -0.65 48.99 -11.20
CA ASN A 7 0.66 48.55 -10.73
C ASN A 7 1.50 47.78 -11.77
N ILE A 8 0.89 47.29 -12.86
CA ILE A 8 1.62 46.52 -13.88
C ILE A 8 2.62 47.35 -14.71
N SER A 9 2.49 48.69 -14.70
CA SER A 9 3.35 49.66 -15.39
C SER A 9 3.70 49.29 -16.85
N SER A 10 4.82 48.59 -17.07
CA SER A 10 5.37 48.19 -18.38
C SER A 10 5.41 46.66 -18.60
N GLY A 11 4.91 45.89 -17.63
CA GLY A 11 4.94 44.43 -17.61
C GLY A 11 5.66 43.88 -16.38
N VAL A 12 5.38 42.62 -16.08
CA VAL A 12 6.01 41.82 -15.03
C VAL A 12 7.10 40.94 -15.63
N LYS A 13 8.27 40.94 -15.00
CA LYS A 13 9.37 39.99 -15.24
C LYS A 13 9.46 39.05 -14.06
N ILE A 14 9.46 37.74 -14.34
CA ILE A 14 9.56 36.70 -13.32
C ILE A 14 10.69 35.76 -13.75
N LEU A 15 11.64 35.54 -12.85
CA LEU A 15 12.66 34.50 -12.99
C LEU A 15 12.36 33.39 -11.98
N LEU A 16 12.18 32.17 -12.45
CA LEU A 16 12.04 30.98 -11.64
C LEU A 16 13.29 30.12 -11.79
N ASN A 17 13.82 29.61 -10.68
CA ASN A 17 14.93 28.67 -10.68
C ASN A 17 14.63 27.49 -9.76
N GLU A 18 14.80 26.28 -10.28
CA GLU A 18 14.65 25.01 -9.55
C GLU A 18 15.75 24.06 -10.00
N GLY A 19 16.61 23.59 -9.08
CA GLY A 19 17.61 22.55 -9.38
C GLY A 19 18.57 22.86 -10.54
N GLY A 20 18.77 24.14 -10.89
CA GLY A 20 19.60 24.57 -12.03
C GLY A 20 18.87 24.78 -13.35
N GLN A 21 17.56 24.51 -13.43
CA GLN A 21 16.70 24.93 -14.53
C GLN A 21 16.17 26.34 -14.28
N ASN A 22 16.14 27.17 -15.33
CA ASN A 22 15.71 28.56 -15.26
C ASN A 22 14.55 28.81 -16.21
N VAL A 23 13.54 29.54 -15.73
CA VAL A 23 12.47 30.12 -16.53
C VAL A 23 12.51 31.62 -16.38
N GLU A 24 12.59 32.32 -17.51
CA GLU A 24 12.37 33.75 -17.58
C GLU A 24 11.03 34.01 -18.27
N ILE A 25 10.12 34.67 -17.56
CA ILE A 25 8.82 35.10 -18.07
C ILE A 25 8.85 36.62 -18.13
N ASP A 26 8.79 37.17 -19.35
CA ASP A 26 8.73 38.61 -19.59
C ASP A 26 7.41 39.00 -20.26
N THR A 27 6.48 39.54 -19.47
CA THR A 27 5.19 40.05 -19.97
C THR A 27 5.29 41.48 -20.50
N GLY A 28 6.44 42.14 -20.35
CA GLY A 28 6.76 43.45 -20.90
C GLY A 28 7.34 43.42 -22.32
N SER A 29 7.23 42.28 -23.01
CA SER A 29 7.70 42.12 -24.39
C SER A 29 6.70 41.33 -25.25
N GLY A 30 6.90 41.37 -26.58
CA GLY A 30 6.18 40.52 -27.52
C GLY A 30 4.66 40.75 -27.61
N ILE A 31 3.93 39.66 -27.87
CA ILE A 31 2.46 39.66 -28.03
C ILE A 31 1.77 39.94 -26.69
N VAL A 32 2.32 39.41 -25.59
CA VAL A 32 1.78 39.57 -24.25
C VAL A 32 1.69 41.04 -23.86
N LYS A 33 2.76 41.83 -24.11
CA LYS A 33 2.76 43.27 -23.88
C LYS A 33 1.68 44.00 -24.68
N LYS A 34 1.53 43.69 -25.97
CA LYS A 34 0.51 44.34 -26.83
C LYS A 34 -0.90 44.13 -26.28
N ASN A 35 -1.20 42.92 -25.83
CA ASN A 35 -2.50 42.59 -25.24
C ASN A 35 -2.74 43.37 -23.94
N ILE A 36 -1.74 43.46 -23.07
CA ILE A 36 -1.83 44.23 -21.82
C ILE A 36 -2.00 45.73 -22.12
N GLU A 37 -1.23 46.29 -23.07
CA GLU A 37 -1.34 47.69 -23.48
C GLU A 37 -2.71 48.02 -24.10
N GLU A 38 -3.30 47.10 -24.85
CA GLU A 38 -4.65 47.26 -25.41
C GLU A 38 -5.70 47.34 -24.30
N ILE A 39 -5.66 46.43 -23.32
CA ILE A 39 -6.55 46.45 -22.16
C ILE A 39 -6.38 47.77 -21.38
N MET A 40 -5.14 48.18 -21.12
CA MET A 40 -4.86 49.45 -20.45
C MET A 40 -5.37 50.67 -21.24
N SER A 41 -5.21 50.66 -22.57
CA SER A 41 -5.69 51.74 -23.45
C SER A 41 -7.22 51.81 -23.46
N ASN A 42 -7.90 50.67 -23.55
CA ASN A 42 -9.36 50.60 -23.53
C ASN A 42 -9.91 51.09 -22.18
N HIS A 43 -9.30 50.68 -21.07
CA HIS A 43 -9.62 51.17 -19.73
C HIS A 43 -9.41 52.69 -19.60
N ARG A 44 -8.27 53.22 -20.07
CA ARG A 44 -7.98 54.67 -20.01
C ARG A 44 -8.92 55.51 -20.87
N ARG A 45 -9.40 54.97 -22.00
CA ARG A 45 -10.30 55.69 -22.92
C ARG A 45 -11.75 55.70 -22.44
N ASP A 46 -12.22 54.59 -21.87
CA ASP A 46 -13.60 54.46 -21.41
C ASP A 46 -13.68 53.59 -20.13
N PRO A 47 -13.44 54.21 -18.94
CA PRO A 47 -13.49 53.51 -17.67
C PRO A 47 -14.88 52.97 -17.29
N LEU A 48 -15.96 53.53 -17.86
CA LEU A 48 -17.32 53.06 -17.61
C LEU A 48 -17.59 51.74 -18.34
N ARG A 49 -17.11 51.62 -19.58
CA ARG A 49 -17.27 50.41 -20.39
C ARG A 49 -16.27 49.31 -20.04
N PHE A 50 -15.09 49.69 -19.57
CA PHE A 50 -14.04 48.77 -19.14
C PHE A 50 -13.69 49.06 -17.67
N PRO A 51 -14.45 48.55 -16.69
CA PRO A 51 -14.20 48.79 -15.28
C PRO A 51 -12.82 48.28 -14.85
N THR A 52 -12.21 48.94 -13.85
CA THR A 52 -10.88 48.61 -13.31
C THR A 52 -10.76 47.15 -12.88
N GLU A 53 -11.82 46.60 -12.29
CA GLU A 53 -11.86 45.20 -11.83
C GLU A 53 -11.76 44.21 -12.99
N GLN A 54 -12.54 44.41 -14.06
CA GLN A 54 -12.52 43.53 -15.23
C GLN A 54 -11.18 43.63 -15.95
N ALA A 55 -10.68 44.84 -16.19
CA ALA A 55 -9.39 45.05 -16.84
C ALA A 55 -8.22 44.45 -16.01
N SER A 56 -8.29 44.54 -14.68
CA SER A 56 -7.30 43.91 -13.79
C SER A 56 -7.38 42.38 -13.83
N ALA A 57 -8.60 41.81 -13.89
CA ALA A 57 -8.79 40.37 -14.02
C ALA A 57 -8.26 39.83 -15.36
N ASP A 58 -8.52 40.52 -16.47
CA ASP A 58 -8.02 40.14 -17.79
C ASP A 58 -6.49 40.15 -17.83
N ILE A 59 -5.86 41.18 -17.25
CA ILE A 59 -4.41 41.27 -17.10
C ILE A 59 -3.87 40.11 -16.25
N ARG A 60 -4.49 39.80 -15.11
CA ARG A 60 -4.08 38.67 -14.27
C ARG A 60 -4.17 37.35 -15.02
N GLY A 61 -5.24 37.14 -15.78
CA GLY A 61 -5.41 35.95 -16.62
C GLY A 61 -4.29 35.80 -17.66
N ILE A 62 -3.93 36.89 -18.34
CA ILE A 62 -2.81 36.90 -19.31
C ILE A 62 -1.48 36.55 -18.64
N VAL A 63 -1.17 37.18 -17.51
CA VAL A 63 0.08 36.95 -16.79
C VAL A 63 0.14 35.54 -16.23
N MET A 64 -0.95 35.03 -15.66
CA MET A 64 -1.07 33.66 -15.17
C MET A 64 -0.88 32.64 -16.30
N HIS A 65 -1.45 32.89 -17.48
CA HIS A 65 -1.24 32.04 -18.64
C HIS A 65 0.24 32.02 -19.06
N ALA A 66 0.90 33.19 -19.10
CA ALA A 66 2.33 33.27 -19.42
C ALA A 66 3.20 32.52 -18.40
N ILE A 67 2.87 32.58 -17.10
CA ILE A 67 3.55 31.81 -16.06
C ILE A 67 3.38 30.31 -16.29
N LYS A 68 2.15 29.85 -16.51
CA LYS A 68 1.85 28.42 -16.73
C LYS A 68 2.54 27.86 -17.97
N GLU A 69 2.56 28.61 -19.07
CA GLU A 69 3.27 28.22 -20.28
C GLU A 69 4.80 28.21 -20.07
N GLY A 70 5.35 29.19 -19.35
CA GLY A 70 6.77 29.22 -18.99
C GLY A 70 7.20 27.99 -18.20
N ILE A 71 6.45 27.65 -17.14
CA ILE A 71 6.67 26.44 -16.32
C ILE A 71 6.56 25.17 -17.18
N LYS A 72 5.52 25.07 -18.02
CA LYS A 72 5.28 23.89 -18.86
C LYS A 72 6.37 23.69 -19.92
N SER A 73 6.87 24.78 -20.51
CA SER A 73 7.86 24.73 -21.60
C SER A 73 9.24 24.24 -21.16
N THR A 74 9.58 24.44 -19.89
CA THR A 74 10.87 24.05 -19.30
C THR A 74 10.81 22.75 -18.52
N GLY A 75 9.60 22.28 -18.21
CA GLY A 75 9.39 21.03 -17.48
C GLY A 75 9.60 21.18 -15.97
N LEU A 76 9.57 22.41 -15.44
CA LEU A 76 9.63 22.67 -14.01
C LEU A 76 8.46 21.97 -13.29
N ALA A 77 8.74 21.38 -12.12
CA ALA A 77 7.74 20.67 -11.32
C ALA A 77 6.91 21.65 -10.48
N LEU A 78 6.56 22.80 -11.05
CA LEU A 78 5.84 23.86 -10.36
C LEU A 78 4.40 23.95 -10.85
N GLU A 79 3.56 24.51 -9.99
CA GLU A 79 2.18 24.86 -10.28
C GLU A 79 1.92 26.30 -9.82
N ALA A 80 1.20 27.06 -10.64
CA ALA A 80 0.83 28.45 -10.37
C ALA A 80 -0.69 28.60 -10.36
N PHE A 81 -1.21 29.32 -9.36
CA PHE A 81 -2.63 29.60 -9.22
C PHE A 81 -2.89 31.02 -8.70
N GLU A 82 -4.11 31.49 -8.92
CA GLU A 82 -4.62 32.74 -8.37
C GLU A 82 -5.45 32.41 -7.13
N THR A 83 -5.16 33.07 -6.00
CA THR A 83 -5.91 32.93 -4.76
C THR A 83 -7.20 33.77 -4.82
N PRO A 84 -8.20 33.53 -3.93
CA PRO A 84 -9.40 34.37 -3.84
C PRO A 84 -9.10 35.87 -3.66
N ASP A 85 -7.96 36.20 -3.04
CA ASP A 85 -7.49 37.56 -2.83
C ASP A 85 -6.82 38.18 -4.07
N LYS A 86 -6.94 37.54 -5.24
CA LYS A 86 -6.41 37.99 -6.53
C LYS A 86 -4.88 38.11 -6.54
N THR A 87 -4.21 37.34 -5.69
CA THR A 87 -2.74 37.24 -5.65
C THR A 87 -2.27 35.96 -6.32
N PHE A 88 -1.02 35.95 -6.78
CA PHE A 88 -0.43 34.76 -7.38
C PHE A 88 0.31 33.94 -6.34
N TYR A 89 0.16 32.63 -6.44
CA TYR A 89 0.83 31.67 -5.59
C TYR A 89 1.50 30.62 -6.47
N LEU A 90 2.74 30.27 -6.14
CA LEU A 90 3.47 29.19 -6.77
C LEU A 90 3.76 28.12 -5.73
N ARG A 91 3.62 26.85 -6.13
CA ARG A 91 3.94 25.70 -5.29
C ARG A 91 4.67 24.65 -6.10
N HIS A 92 5.53 23.90 -5.43
CA HIS A 92 6.09 22.68 -5.99
C HIS A 92 5.01 21.58 -6.08
N LYS A 93 5.07 20.75 -7.13
CA LYS A 93 4.13 19.62 -7.35
C LYS A 93 4.49 18.41 -6.50
N GLU A 94 5.78 18.23 -6.23
CA GLU A 94 6.28 17.18 -5.35
C GLU A 94 6.31 17.68 -3.91
N PHE A 95 6.06 16.75 -2.99
CA PHE A 95 5.94 17.01 -1.56
C PHE A 95 7.22 16.64 -0.84
N GLY A 96 7.54 17.36 0.23
CA GLY A 96 8.64 17.05 1.13
C GLY A 96 9.64 18.19 1.27
N GLU A 97 10.61 17.99 2.16
CA GLU A 97 11.63 19.00 2.48
C GLU A 97 12.71 19.15 1.39
N ASP A 98 12.91 18.12 0.57
CA ASP A 98 13.95 18.06 -0.47
C ASP A 98 13.66 19.00 -1.66
N HIS A 99 12.40 19.42 -1.83
CA HIS A 99 11.96 20.15 -3.01
C HIS A 99 11.81 21.64 -2.72
N THR A 100 12.57 22.47 -3.44
CA THR A 100 12.53 23.93 -3.30
C THR A 100 12.82 24.60 -4.64
N PHE A 101 12.36 25.83 -4.77
CA PHE A 101 12.60 26.69 -5.91
C PHE A 101 12.82 28.12 -5.42
N SER A 102 13.40 28.96 -6.28
CA SER A 102 13.54 30.39 -6.03
C SER A 102 12.80 31.19 -7.08
N VAL A 103 12.26 32.33 -6.65
CA VAL A 103 11.52 33.26 -7.49
C VAL A 103 12.17 34.63 -7.38
N THR A 104 12.28 35.33 -8.49
CA THR A 104 12.60 36.76 -8.53
C THR A 104 11.54 37.47 -9.36
N THR A 105 10.98 38.58 -8.87
CA THR A 105 10.08 39.42 -9.67
C THR A 105 10.48 40.89 -9.61
N ASN A 106 10.22 41.63 -10.67
CA ASN A 106 10.42 43.08 -10.71
C ASN A 106 9.32 43.87 -9.95
N LEU A 107 8.21 43.23 -9.60
CA LEU A 107 7.09 43.85 -8.89
C LEU A 107 7.02 43.33 -7.44
N PRO A 108 7.28 44.19 -6.44
CA PRO A 108 7.29 43.76 -5.04
C PRO A 108 5.87 43.39 -4.60
N GLY A 109 5.76 42.34 -3.78
CA GLY A 109 4.50 41.84 -3.27
C GLY A 109 3.68 41.00 -4.27
N LEU A 110 4.14 40.80 -5.51
CA LEU A 110 3.48 39.89 -6.45
C LEU A 110 3.76 38.42 -6.12
N LEU A 111 5.05 38.08 -5.99
CA LEU A 111 5.55 36.75 -5.63
C LEU A 111 6.71 36.82 -4.62
N THR A 112 7.48 37.90 -4.62
CA THR A 112 8.56 38.16 -3.65
C THR A 112 8.24 39.40 -2.83
N ARG A 113 8.77 39.47 -1.61
CA ARG A 113 8.61 40.64 -0.71
C ARG A 113 9.30 41.88 -1.28
N GLN A 114 10.43 41.70 -1.95
CA GLN A 114 11.24 42.78 -2.53
C GLN A 114 11.45 42.58 -4.03
N ALA A 115 11.48 43.68 -4.78
CA ALA A 115 11.69 43.66 -6.22
C ALA A 115 13.15 43.31 -6.57
N ASN A 116 13.34 42.49 -7.60
CA ASN A 116 14.63 42.08 -8.16
C ASN A 116 15.55 41.34 -7.16
N ILE A 117 14.97 40.75 -6.12
CA ILE A 117 15.67 39.93 -5.15
C ILE A 117 15.09 38.52 -5.22
N ALA A 118 15.96 37.54 -5.35
CA ALA A 118 15.58 36.14 -5.34
C ALA A 118 15.14 35.74 -3.94
N GLU A 119 13.93 35.20 -3.83
CA GLU A 119 13.36 34.66 -2.61
C GLU A 119 13.17 33.16 -2.77
N LEU A 120 13.65 32.39 -1.80
CA LEU A 120 13.47 30.95 -1.78
C LEU A 120 12.05 30.63 -1.33
N ALA A 121 11.42 29.65 -1.98
CA ALA A 121 10.15 29.12 -1.53
C ALA A 121 10.30 28.47 -0.14
N GLU A 122 9.26 28.56 0.66
CA GLU A 122 9.21 27.89 1.95
C GLU A 122 9.30 26.36 1.72
N PRO A 123 10.23 25.66 2.40
CA PRO A 123 10.41 24.22 2.18
C PRO A 123 9.18 23.46 2.67
N GLY A 124 8.84 22.40 1.95
CA GLY A 124 7.82 21.46 2.38
C GLY A 124 8.24 20.68 3.63
N ILE A 125 7.31 19.90 4.17
CA ILE A 125 7.55 19.05 5.34
C ILE A 125 7.22 17.60 4.95
N ASP A 126 8.03 16.66 5.40
CA ASP A 126 7.79 15.23 5.24
C ASP A 126 6.74 14.71 6.24
N VAL A 127 5.89 13.79 5.81
CA VAL A 127 4.91 13.15 6.70
C VAL A 127 5.59 12.40 7.85
N ALA A 128 5.18 12.68 9.08
CA ALA A 128 5.70 12.01 10.27
C ALA A 128 4.59 11.24 10.97
N GLY A 129 4.90 10.05 11.51
CA GLY A 129 3.90 9.26 12.20
C GLY A 129 4.37 7.88 12.65
N ARG A 130 3.42 7.08 13.10
CA ARG A 130 3.65 5.71 13.56
C ARG A 130 2.79 4.72 12.78
N ILE A 131 3.37 3.59 12.38
CA ILE A 131 2.64 2.48 11.73
C ILE A 131 2.72 1.26 12.66
N GLY A 132 1.56 0.75 13.08
CA GLY A 132 1.49 -0.37 14.03
C GLY A 132 2.12 -0.05 15.39
N GLY A 133 2.03 1.21 15.84
CA GLY A 133 2.58 1.69 17.12
C GLY A 133 4.07 2.02 17.12
N GLN A 134 4.80 1.76 16.04
CA GLN A 134 6.23 2.07 15.91
C GLN A 134 6.47 3.27 14.99
N ALA A 135 7.55 4.02 15.24
CA ALA A 135 7.95 5.14 14.40
C ALA A 135 8.18 4.68 12.95
N ALA A 136 7.62 5.43 12.00
CA ALA A 136 7.77 5.20 10.58
C ALA A 136 8.64 6.30 9.95
N ARG A 137 9.23 6.00 8.78
CA ARG A 137 10.04 6.96 8.03
C ARG A 137 9.15 7.72 7.05
N GLY A 138 9.11 9.03 7.19
CA GLY A 138 8.53 9.94 6.21
C GLY A 138 9.45 10.15 5.01
N LYS A 139 8.86 10.31 3.82
CA LYS A 139 9.46 10.96 2.68
C LYS A 139 8.37 11.61 1.83
N GLY A 140 8.31 12.94 1.81
CA GLY A 140 7.21 13.70 1.21
C GLY A 140 5.87 13.28 1.79
N GLN A 141 5.00 12.75 0.94
CA GLN A 141 3.66 12.25 1.29
C GLN A 141 3.63 10.76 1.70
N TYR A 142 4.78 10.07 1.68
CA TYR A 142 4.85 8.64 1.97
C TYR A 142 5.39 8.37 3.36
N LEU A 143 4.65 7.57 4.13
CA LEU A 143 5.05 7.08 5.44
C LEU A 143 5.33 5.57 5.35
N THR A 144 6.59 5.17 5.52
CA THR A 144 7.03 3.77 5.38
C THR A 144 7.42 3.17 6.73
N ALA A 145 6.90 1.99 7.05
CA ALA A 145 7.26 1.28 8.27
C ALA A 145 8.74 0.82 8.24
N ILE A 146 9.51 1.19 9.26
CA ILE A 146 10.95 0.93 9.33
C ILE A 146 11.22 -0.57 9.53
N HIS A 147 12.31 -1.06 8.92
CA HIS A 147 12.78 -2.43 9.02
C HIS A 147 13.30 -2.72 10.45
N GLY A 148 12.51 -3.36 11.32
CA GLY A 148 13.00 -3.64 12.68
C GLY A 148 12.02 -4.16 13.73
N GLY A 149 11.01 -4.97 13.37
CA GLY A 149 10.18 -5.68 14.36
C GLY A 149 8.69 -5.35 14.36
N SER A 150 8.20 -4.46 13.49
CA SER A 150 6.77 -4.25 13.30
C SER A 150 6.15 -5.35 12.40
N PRO A 151 4.96 -5.88 12.73
CA PRO A 151 4.19 -6.74 11.82
C PRO A 151 3.78 -6.01 10.51
N ALA A 152 3.88 -4.68 10.48
CA ALA A 152 3.61 -3.83 9.33
C ALA A 152 4.84 -3.61 8.41
N LYS A 153 5.87 -4.45 8.50
CA LYS A 153 7.12 -4.32 7.74
C LYS A 153 6.88 -4.17 6.23
N GLY A 154 7.43 -3.11 5.64
CA GLY A 154 7.34 -2.86 4.20
C GLY A 154 6.03 -2.20 3.75
N ILE A 155 5.09 -1.94 4.67
CA ILE A 155 3.91 -1.13 4.37
C ILE A 155 4.35 0.32 4.19
N THR A 156 3.90 0.91 3.09
CA THR A 156 3.99 2.35 2.83
C THR A 156 2.58 2.88 2.68
N ILE A 157 2.27 3.93 3.43
CA ILE A 157 0.99 4.64 3.37
C ILE A 157 1.25 5.97 2.69
N GLN A 158 0.40 6.35 1.75
CA GLN A 158 0.43 7.67 1.14
C GLN A 158 -0.63 8.55 1.81
N TYR A 159 -0.22 9.74 2.20
CA TYR A 159 -1.11 10.81 2.61
C TYR A 159 -1.52 11.62 1.39
N ASP A 160 -2.81 11.68 1.06
CA ASP A 160 -3.33 12.32 -0.17
C ASP A 160 -4.02 13.66 0.07
N ARG A 161 -4.21 14.06 1.34
CA ARG A 161 -4.74 15.39 1.66
C ARG A 161 -3.67 16.46 1.48
N THR A 162 -4.11 17.60 0.98
CA THR A 162 -3.31 18.81 0.82
C THR A 162 -3.91 19.92 1.65
N ILE A 163 -3.06 20.80 2.18
CA ILE A 163 -3.49 22.03 2.85
C ILE A 163 -4.40 22.83 1.92
N GLY A 164 -5.62 23.09 2.37
CA GLY A 164 -6.63 23.88 1.66
C GLY A 164 -6.78 25.28 2.25
N LEU A 165 -7.61 26.08 1.59
CA LEU A 165 -8.07 27.36 2.12
C LEU A 165 -9.40 27.14 2.86
N LYS A 166 -9.47 27.61 4.10
CA LYS A 166 -10.68 27.58 4.93
C LYS A 166 -11.34 28.94 4.97
N GLU A 167 -12.66 28.94 4.80
CA GLU A 167 -13.49 30.13 4.94
C GLU A 167 -13.70 30.47 6.42
N VAL A 168 -13.11 31.57 6.88
CA VAL A 168 -13.28 32.10 8.23
C VAL A 168 -14.11 33.39 8.18
N PRO A 169 -15.24 33.49 8.89
CA PRO A 169 -16.05 34.69 8.88
C PRO A 169 -15.39 35.85 9.64
N ILE A 170 -15.18 36.97 8.96
CA ILE A 170 -14.77 38.24 9.57
C ILE A 170 -16.00 38.84 10.28
N LYS A 171 -15.82 39.21 11.55
CA LYS A 171 -16.85 39.85 12.38
C LYS A 171 -16.39 41.22 12.84
N ASN A 172 -17.30 42.20 12.91
CA ASN A 172 -17.00 43.52 13.47
C ASN A 172 -16.85 43.46 15.00
N GLU A 173 -16.48 44.57 15.64
CA GLU A 173 -16.34 44.67 17.11
C GLU A 173 -17.63 44.35 17.89
N LEU A 174 -18.78 44.34 17.21
CA LEU A 174 -20.10 43.98 17.73
C LEU A 174 -20.48 42.51 17.43
N GLY A 175 -19.60 41.74 16.79
CA GLY A 175 -19.80 40.33 16.45
C GLY A 175 -20.63 40.06 15.19
N GLU A 176 -21.00 41.10 14.43
CA GLU A 176 -21.76 40.96 13.19
C GLU A 176 -20.87 40.59 12.01
N PHE A 177 -21.38 39.71 11.15
CA PHE A 177 -20.68 39.22 9.96
C PHE A 177 -20.43 40.36 8.95
N ILE A 178 -19.17 40.63 8.66
CA ILE A 178 -18.72 41.64 7.68
C ILE A 178 -18.06 41.02 6.45
N GLY A 179 -17.72 39.72 6.47
CA GLY A 179 -17.18 39.02 5.29
C GLY A 179 -16.62 37.64 5.58
N LEU A 180 -15.98 37.04 4.59
CA LEU A 180 -15.20 35.80 4.71
C LEU A 180 -13.74 36.12 4.39
N GLU A 181 -12.83 35.59 5.19
CA GLU A 181 -11.39 35.56 4.97
C GLU A 181 -10.98 34.12 4.69
N PHE A 182 -10.16 33.90 3.67
CA PHE A 182 -9.63 32.58 3.36
C PHE A 182 -8.30 32.41 4.07
N VAL A 183 -8.31 31.63 5.15
CA VAL A 183 -7.11 31.35 5.93
C VAL A 183 -6.60 29.96 5.56
N GLU A 184 -5.29 29.81 5.39
CA GLU A 184 -4.66 28.52 5.17
C GLU A 184 -4.93 27.59 6.36
N GLU A 185 -5.39 26.37 6.08
CA GLU A 185 -5.57 25.37 7.14
C GLU A 185 -4.24 25.06 7.82
N THR A 186 -4.24 25.05 9.14
CA THR A 186 -3.03 24.72 9.90
C THR A 186 -2.75 23.22 9.86
N GLN A 187 -1.47 22.83 9.96
CA GLN A 187 -1.09 21.42 10.03
C GLN A 187 -1.82 20.69 11.18
N GLU A 188 -1.99 21.37 12.32
CA GLU A 188 -2.69 20.84 13.49
C GLU A 188 -4.18 20.59 13.23
N GLU A 189 -4.84 21.34 12.35
CA GLU A 189 -6.25 21.10 11.97
C GLU A 189 -6.41 19.89 11.05
N ILE A 190 -5.39 19.61 10.23
CA ILE A 190 -5.43 18.55 9.22
C ILE A 190 -5.03 17.19 9.82
N VAL A 191 -3.94 17.14 10.60
CA VAL A 191 -3.40 15.87 11.15
C VAL A 191 -3.32 15.85 12.68
N GLY A 192 -3.68 16.92 13.37
CA GLY A 192 -3.53 17.04 14.82
C GLY A 192 -2.12 17.44 15.25
N SER A 193 -1.94 17.59 16.56
CA SER A 193 -0.65 17.88 17.18
C SER A 193 -0.12 16.66 17.94
N PRO A 194 1.16 16.63 18.36
CA PRO A 194 1.67 15.56 19.24
C PRO A 194 0.88 15.42 20.55
N GLU A 195 0.24 16.49 21.02
CA GLU A 195 -0.58 16.52 22.23
C GLU A 195 -2.06 16.18 21.96
N ASN A 196 -2.53 16.36 20.72
CA ASN A 196 -3.88 16.01 20.29
C ASN A 196 -3.88 15.39 18.88
N PRO A 197 -3.52 14.09 18.74
CA PRO A 197 -3.40 13.43 17.45
C PRO A 197 -4.79 13.19 16.84
N LEU A 198 -5.02 13.67 15.62
CA LEU A 198 -6.24 13.40 14.87
C LEU A 198 -6.08 12.05 14.16
N ILE A 199 -6.87 11.04 14.56
CA ILE A 199 -6.86 9.75 13.87
C ILE A 199 -7.80 9.84 12.67
N GLU A 200 -7.24 10.06 11.47
CA GLU A 200 -8.02 10.20 10.24
C GLU A 200 -8.65 8.86 9.77
N GLY A 201 -8.06 7.72 10.15
CA GLY A 201 -8.64 6.42 9.83
C GLY A 201 -7.80 5.22 10.28
N TYR A 202 -8.36 4.03 10.07
CA TYR A 202 -7.69 2.75 10.31
C TYR A 202 -7.54 1.99 8.99
N VAL A 203 -6.31 1.61 8.65
CA VAL A 203 -6.03 0.73 7.51
C VAL A 203 -6.02 -0.72 7.99
N HIS A 204 -7.01 -1.50 7.58
CA HIS A 204 -7.02 -2.95 7.83
C HIS A 204 -6.39 -3.70 6.65
N LEU A 205 -5.17 -4.20 6.83
CA LEU A 205 -4.55 -5.12 5.88
C LEU A 205 -4.93 -6.57 6.24
N SER A 206 -5.81 -7.18 5.46
CA SER A 206 -6.05 -8.62 5.52
C SER A 206 -5.19 -9.32 4.48
N GLN A 207 -4.14 -10.01 4.93
CA GLN A 207 -3.49 -11.01 4.08
C GLN A 207 -4.38 -12.26 4.08
N GLN A 208 -4.84 -12.71 2.91
CA GLN A 208 -5.63 -13.95 2.77
C GLN A 208 -4.77 -15.22 2.93
N THR A 209 -3.81 -15.19 3.86
CA THR A 209 -2.97 -16.33 4.20
C THR A 209 -3.83 -17.40 4.83
N LYS A 210 -3.77 -18.62 4.26
CA LYS A 210 -4.41 -19.81 4.79
C LYS A 210 -3.35 -20.65 5.50
N ASN A 211 -3.59 -20.96 6.77
CA ASN A 211 -2.78 -21.92 7.50
C ASN A 211 -3.30 -23.32 7.19
N VAL A 212 -2.40 -24.20 6.74
CA VAL A 212 -2.69 -25.61 6.58
C VAL A 212 -2.05 -26.33 7.74
N ASN A 213 -2.86 -27.01 8.54
CA ASN A 213 -2.33 -27.84 9.61
C ASN A 213 -1.78 -29.14 9.01
N LEU A 214 -0.48 -29.38 9.18
CA LEU A 214 0.20 -30.56 8.68
C LEU A 214 0.41 -31.60 9.79
N GLY A 215 -0.09 -31.40 11.00
CA GLY A 215 0.12 -32.40 12.04
C GLY A 215 -0.80 -32.31 13.25
N PRO A 216 -0.73 -33.31 14.15
CA PRO A 216 -1.55 -33.34 15.35
C PRO A 216 -1.03 -32.37 16.44
N LYS A 217 0.18 -31.80 16.30
CA LYS A 217 0.79 -30.90 17.28
C LYS A 217 0.61 -29.43 16.88
N PRO A 218 0.24 -28.54 17.82
CA PRO A 218 0.30 -27.10 17.61
C PRO A 218 1.71 -26.67 17.14
N GLY A 219 1.78 -25.80 16.13
CA GLY A 219 3.04 -25.31 15.55
C GLY A 219 3.52 -26.06 14.29
N MET A 220 2.81 -27.10 13.84
CA MET A 220 3.05 -27.78 12.55
C MET A 220 2.21 -27.19 11.40
N GLU A 221 1.88 -25.90 11.50
CA GLU A 221 1.14 -25.20 10.45
C GLU A 221 2.09 -24.68 9.38
N SER A 222 1.75 -24.89 8.11
CA SER A 222 2.40 -24.20 7.01
C SER A 222 1.43 -23.18 6.43
N SER A 223 1.86 -21.92 6.39
CA SER A 223 1.08 -20.83 5.84
C SER A 223 1.26 -20.75 4.31
N PHE A 224 0.17 -20.52 3.59
CA PHE A 224 0.19 -20.25 2.16
C PHE A 224 -0.72 -19.06 1.83
N SER A 225 -0.25 -18.12 1.01
CA SER A 225 -1.03 -16.95 0.59
C SER A 225 -1.14 -16.87 -0.93
N LEU A 226 -2.34 -16.54 -1.40
CA LEU A 226 -2.61 -16.24 -2.80
C LEU A 226 -2.83 -14.73 -2.95
N LYS A 227 -2.16 -14.14 -3.94
CA LYS A 227 -2.50 -12.79 -4.38
C LYS A 227 -3.80 -12.85 -5.19
N SER A 228 -4.55 -11.76 -5.17
CA SER A 228 -5.76 -11.61 -6.00
C SER A 228 -5.44 -11.85 -7.47
N ILE A 229 -6.24 -12.70 -8.12
CA ILE A 229 -6.18 -12.99 -9.57
C ILE A 229 -7.31 -12.30 -10.35
N ARG A 230 -7.95 -11.29 -9.76
CA ARG A 230 -8.93 -10.48 -10.48
C ARG A 230 -8.24 -9.74 -11.63
N THR A 231 -8.94 -9.57 -12.74
CA THR A 231 -8.38 -8.96 -13.96
C THR A 231 -7.87 -7.54 -13.74
N ASN A 232 -8.47 -6.78 -12.82
CA ASN A 232 -8.02 -5.44 -12.42
C ASN A 232 -6.75 -5.43 -11.53
N ASN A 233 -6.28 -6.60 -11.08
CA ASN A 233 -5.11 -6.77 -10.23
C ASN A 233 -3.97 -7.53 -10.94
N LEU A 234 -4.15 -7.90 -12.21
CA LEU A 234 -3.18 -8.65 -13.02
C LEU A 234 -2.61 -7.76 -14.13
N GLY A 235 -1.33 -7.96 -14.45
CA GLY A 235 -0.66 -7.25 -15.54
C GLY A 235 -0.46 -5.75 -15.27
N MET A 236 -0.39 -5.36 -14.00
CA MET A 236 -0.24 -3.96 -13.59
C MET A 236 1.20 -3.46 -13.75
N GLY A 237 1.36 -2.15 -13.93
CA GLY A 237 2.67 -1.48 -13.96
C GLY A 237 3.45 -1.71 -15.26
N VAL A 238 2.77 -2.09 -16.34
CA VAL A 238 3.35 -2.18 -17.68
C VAL A 238 3.22 -0.82 -18.35
N GLU A 239 4.35 -0.22 -18.73
CA GLU A 239 4.36 1.03 -19.49
C GLU A 239 3.76 0.81 -20.89
N ASN A 240 2.78 1.64 -21.23
CA ASN A 240 2.08 1.58 -22.50
C ASN A 240 1.54 2.96 -22.91
N GLU A 241 1.30 3.14 -24.20
CA GLU A 241 0.83 4.40 -24.78
C GLU A 241 -0.70 4.53 -24.72
N SER A 242 -1.40 3.39 -24.60
CA SER A 242 -2.87 3.31 -24.58
C SER A 242 -3.48 3.61 -23.20
N GLY A 243 -2.68 3.82 -22.16
CA GLY A 243 -3.13 4.14 -20.79
C GLY A 243 -3.75 2.97 -20.02
N PHE A 244 -3.58 1.73 -20.48
CA PHE A 244 -4.09 0.54 -19.81
C PHE A 244 -3.37 0.31 -18.48
N LYS A 245 -4.11 0.03 -17.41
CA LYS A 245 -3.51 -0.19 -16.08
C LYS A 245 -3.42 -1.65 -15.72
N SER A 246 -4.28 -2.49 -16.31
CA SER A 246 -4.45 -3.89 -15.95
C SER A 246 -5.06 -4.70 -17.09
N LEU A 247 -5.16 -6.01 -16.90
CA LEU A 247 -5.86 -6.91 -17.82
C LEU A 247 -7.34 -6.55 -18.01
N TYR A 248 -7.96 -5.82 -17.08
CA TYR A 248 -9.34 -5.34 -17.20
C TYR A 248 -9.50 -4.24 -18.26
N ASP A 249 -8.47 -3.43 -18.48
CA ASP A 249 -8.56 -2.22 -19.30
C ASP A 249 -8.22 -2.44 -20.78
N ILE A 250 -7.82 -3.66 -21.16
CA ILE A 250 -7.30 -3.94 -22.49
C ILE A 250 -8.36 -3.72 -23.57
N ASP A 251 -7.95 -3.05 -24.65
CA ASP A 251 -8.75 -2.88 -25.85
C ASP A 251 -7.94 -3.26 -27.09
N LEU A 252 -8.55 -4.12 -27.93
CA LEU A 252 -7.97 -4.67 -29.15
C LEU A 252 -8.52 -4.00 -30.43
N THR A 253 -9.36 -2.97 -30.29
CA THR A 253 -9.99 -2.29 -31.44
C THR A 253 -9.01 -1.53 -32.32
N ASN A 254 -7.84 -1.17 -31.79
CA ASN A 254 -6.81 -0.43 -32.52
C ASN A 254 -5.44 -1.13 -32.42
N LYS A 255 -4.55 -0.88 -33.40
CA LYS A 255 -3.26 -1.56 -33.51
C LYS A 255 -2.35 -1.30 -32.32
N GLN A 256 -2.34 -0.08 -31.79
CA GLN A 256 -1.51 0.27 -30.64
C GLN A 256 -1.99 -0.45 -29.37
N GLY A 257 -3.31 -0.42 -29.13
CA GLY A 257 -3.98 -1.15 -28.06
C GLY A 257 -3.72 -2.65 -28.12
N ALA A 258 -3.70 -3.25 -29.32
CA ALA A 258 -3.35 -4.66 -29.47
C ALA A 258 -1.90 -4.99 -29.05
N ASN A 259 -0.92 -4.13 -29.40
CA ASN A 259 0.47 -4.31 -28.96
C ASN A 259 0.62 -4.11 -27.44
N ASP A 260 -0.04 -3.11 -26.89
CA ASP A 260 -0.02 -2.78 -25.46
C ASP A 260 -0.70 -3.86 -24.62
N ALA A 261 -1.84 -4.36 -25.09
CA ALA A 261 -2.55 -5.49 -24.51
C ALA A 261 -1.68 -6.76 -24.49
N GLY A 262 -0.92 -7.03 -25.56
CA GLY A 262 0.02 -8.14 -25.61
C GLY A 262 1.02 -8.11 -24.45
N ARG A 263 1.64 -6.95 -24.20
CA ARG A 263 2.59 -6.76 -23.09
C ARG A 263 1.94 -6.98 -21.72
N ILE A 264 0.71 -6.50 -21.52
CA ILE A 264 -0.05 -6.69 -20.27
C ILE A 264 -0.41 -8.17 -20.08
N ILE A 265 -0.80 -8.87 -21.14
CA ILE A 265 -1.13 -10.29 -21.12
C ILE A 265 0.12 -11.11 -20.77
N ASP A 266 1.27 -10.85 -21.39
CA ASP A 266 2.53 -11.54 -21.07
C ASP A 266 2.89 -11.37 -19.60
N LYS A 267 2.77 -10.14 -19.08
CA LYS A 267 2.99 -9.87 -17.65
C LYS A 267 2.02 -10.65 -16.76
N ALA A 268 0.74 -10.70 -17.12
CA ALA A 268 -0.27 -11.45 -16.37
C ALA A 268 0.01 -12.97 -16.40
N ILE A 269 0.47 -13.50 -17.54
CA ILE A 269 0.87 -14.91 -17.67
C ILE A 269 2.06 -15.23 -16.76
N ASP A 270 3.08 -14.36 -16.73
CA ASP A 270 4.23 -14.51 -15.84
C ASP A 270 3.80 -14.51 -14.36
N GLU A 271 2.93 -13.58 -13.97
CA GLU A 271 2.40 -13.51 -12.61
C GLU A 271 1.66 -14.80 -12.23
N ILE A 272 0.76 -15.30 -13.10
CA ILE A 272 0.05 -16.56 -12.89
C ILE A 272 1.03 -17.73 -12.82
N THR A 273 2.05 -17.75 -13.67
CA THR A 273 3.06 -18.82 -13.71
C THR A 273 3.86 -18.87 -12.41
N VAL A 274 4.27 -17.72 -11.89
CA VAL A 274 4.91 -17.63 -10.57
C VAL A 274 3.99 -18.14 -9.47
N TYR A 275 2.70 -17.77 -9.48
CA TYR A 275 1.74 -18.28 -8.49
C TYR A 275 1.55 -19.79 -8.60
N ARG A 276 1.45 -20.36 -9.81
CA ARG A 276 1.39 -21.81 -10.02
C ARG A 276 2.65 -22.49 -9.49
N GLY A 277 3.83 -21.92 -9.72
CA GLY A 277 5.09 -22.41 -9.17
C GLY A 277 5.09 -22.43 -7.64
N ARG A 278 4.57 -21.37 -7.00
CA ARG A 278 4.43 -21.31 -5.53
C ARG A 278 3.45 -22.35 -4.99
N ILE A 279 2.31 -22.54 -5.64
CA ILE A 279 1.34 -23.59 -5.26
C ILE A 279 2.01 -24.97 -5.38
N GLY A 280 2.69 -25.25 -6.50
CA GLY A 280 3.37 -26.52 -6.73
C GLY A 280 4.49 -26.78 -5.72
N ALA A 281 5.27 -25.76 -5.39
CA ALA A 281 6.31 -25.86 -4.36
C ALA A 281 5.70 -26.16 -2.97
N PHE A 282 4.60 -25.49 -2.61
CA PHE A 282 3.91 -25.76 -1.36
C PHE A 282 3.34 -27.18 -1.31
N GLN A 283 2.66 -27.62 -2.37
CA GLN A 283 2.12 -28.97 -2.47
C GLN A 283 3.23 -30.03 -2.32
N LYS A 284 4.32 -29.91 -3.09
CA LYS A 284 5.41 -30.88 -3.07
C LYS A 284 6.17 -30.90 -1.73
N ASN A 285 6.55 -29.72 -1.24
CA ASN A 285 7.45 -29.64 -0.09
C ASN A 285 6.73 -29.77 1.24
N ALA A 286 5.49 -29.28 1.33
CA ALA A 286 4.73 -29.28 2.58
C ALA A 286 3.73 -30.45 2.62
N VAL A 287 2.83 -30.54 1.64
CA VAL A 287 1.73 -31.52 1.67
C VAL A 287 2.24 -32.94 1.39
N GLU A 288 2.98 -33.16 0.31
CA GLU A 288 3.48 -34.51 -0.04
C GLU A 288 4.52 -35.02 0.96
N SER A 289 5.42 -34.17 1.45
CA SER A 289 6.38 -34.55 2.50
C SER A 289 5.67 -34.95 3.79
N ASN A 290 4.58 -34.27 4.13
CA ASN A 290 3.80 -34.61 5.31
C ASN A 290 3.05 -35.92 5.12
N LEU A 291 2.38 -36.09 3.97
CA LEU A 291 1.69 -37.33 3.61
C LEU A 291 2.63 -38.53 3.69
N ASN A 292 3.87 -38.41 3.18
CA ASN A 292 4.86 -39.46 3.28
C ASN A 292 5.24 -39.76 4.74
N SER A 293 5.41 -38.73 5.57
CA SER A 293 5.67 -38.89 7.00
C SER A 293 4.53 -39.61 7.71
N LEU A 294 3.27 -39.26 7.40
CA LEU A 294 2.08 -39.90 7.96
C LEU A 294 1.97 -41.37 7.53
N ARG A 295 2.27 -41.68 6.26
CA ARG A 295 2.28 -43.07 5.77
C ARG A 295 3.33 -43.93 6.47
N ILE A 296 4.53 -43.38 6.70
CA ILE A 296 5.58 -44.09 7.46
C ILE A 296 5.13 -44.31 8.91
N ALA A 297 4.51 -43.31 9.53
CA ALA A 297 3.98 -43.43 10.88
C ALA A 297 2.87 -44.49 10.96
N GLU A 298 1.95 -44.51 10.00
CA GLU A 298 0.89 -45.52 9.88
C GLU A 298 1.49 -46.93 9.77
N GLU A 299 2.46 -47.14 8.86
CA GLU A 299 3.11 -48.45 8.70
C GLU A 299 3.79 -48.91 10.00
N ASN A 300 4.46 -48.01 10.71
CA ASN A 300 5.09 -48.32 11.99
C ASN A 300 4.06 -48.67 13.08
N ILE A 301 2.93 -47.97 13.12
CA ILE A 301 1.84 -48.26 14.06
C ILE A 301 1.22 -49.62 13.75
N THR A 302 0.90 -49.93 12.50
CA THR A 302 0.35 -51.23 12.10
C THR A 302 1.31 -52.38 12.40
N LYS A 303 2.62 -52.19 12.18
CA LYS A 303 3.65 -53.18 12.56
C LYS A 303 3.71 -53.37 14.08
N GLY A 304 3.66 -52.28 14.84
CA GLY A 304 3.60 -52.34 16.30
C GLY A 304 2.36 -53.09 16.80
N GLU A 305 1.19 -52.76 16.23
CA GLU A 305 -0.08 -53.44 16.52
C GLU A 305 -0.03 -54.93 16.19
N SER A 306 0.49 -55.32 15.02
CA SER A 306 0.67 -56.74 14.66
C SER A 306 1.58 -57.45 15.64
N THR A 307 2.70 -56.83 16.02
CA THR A 307 3.66 -57.43 16.96
C THR A 307 3.04 -57.66 18.33
N ILE A 308 2.27 -56.68 18.84
CA ILE A 308 1.54 -56.81 20.11
C ILE A 308 0.50 -57.94 19.99
N ARG A 309 -0.33 -57.90 18.94
CA ARG A 309 -1.38 -58.91 18.71
C ARG A 309 -0.80 -60.32 18.59
N ASP A 310 0.28 -60.50 17.85
CA ASP A 310 0.90 -61.80 17.63
C ASP A 310 1.58 -62.32 18.92
N THR A 311 2.18 -61.42 19.72
CA THR A 311 2.74 -61.77 21.04
C THR A 311 1.64 -62.21 22.01
N ASP A 312 0.54 -61.46 22.06
CA ASP A 312 -0.61 -61.78 22.90
C ASP A 312 -1.24 -63.11 22.48
N MET A 313 -1.41 -63.36 21.17
CA MET A 313 -1.87 -64.64 20.66
C MET A 313 -0.91 -65.79 20.98
N ALA A 314 0.41 -65.60 20.84
CA ALA A 314 1.38 -66.64 21.17
C ALA A 314 1.37 -67.00 22.67
N SER A 315 1.26 -66.00 23.54
CA SER A 315 1.08 -66.21 24.99
C SER A 315 -0.20 -67.00 25.27
N GLU A 316 -1.31 -66.63 24.65
CA GLU A 316 -2.60 -67.28 24.91
C GLU A 316 -2.67 -68.70 24.34
N MET A 317 -2.07 -68.95 23.17
CA MET A 317 -1.92 -70.29 22.60
C MET A 317 -1.01 -71.19 23.44
N SER A 318 0.04 -70.62 24.06
CA SER A 318 0.92 -71.35 24.97
C SER A 318 0.18 -71.78 26.25
N LYS A 319 -0.61 -70.87 26.84
CA LYS A 319 -1.48 -71.20 27.98
C LYS A 319 -2.53 -72.24 27.61
N LEU A 320 -3.19 -72.08 26.46
CA LEU A 320 -4.19 -73.03 25.97
C LEU A 320 -3.58 -74.43 25.80
N THR A 321 -2.41 -74.53 25.17
CA THR A 321 -1.69 -75.79 24.97
C THR A 321 -1.25 -76.40 26.31
N GLY A 322 -0.73 -75.59 27.23
CA GLY A 322 -0.40 -76.02 28.59
C GLY A 322 -1.60 -76.59 29.34
N ASN A 323 -2.75 -75.91 29.25
CA ASN A 323 -4.01 -76.38 29.83
C ASN A 323 -4.49 -77.69 29.20
N GLN A 324 -4.35 -77.83 27.87
CA GLN A 324 -4.69 -79.06 27.14
C GLN A 324 -3.83 -80.24 27.60
N ILE A 325 -2.51 -80.03 27.74
CA ILE A 325 -1.57 -81.06 28.23
C ILE A 325 -1.91 -81.43 29.68
N LEU A 326 -2.18 -80.45 30.56
CA LEU A 326 -2.58 -80.70 31.94
C LEU A 326 -3.88 -81.49 32.02
N LEU A 327 -4.87 -81.18 31.19
CA LEU A 327 -6.12 -81.94 31.08
C LEU A 327 -5.86 -83.39 30.66
N SER A 328 -5.07 -83.62 29.61
CA SER A 328 -4.71 -84.96 29.16
C SER A 328 -3.90 -85.72 30.22
N ALA A 329 -2.92 -85.08 30.86
CA ALA A 329 -2.13 -85.68 31.93
C ALA A 329 -2.99 -86.01 33.15
N SER A 330 -3.94 -85.15 33.53
CA SER A 330 -4.88 -85.39 34.62
C SER A 330 -5.78 -86.59 34.33
N GLN A 331 -6.26 -86.73 33.08
CA GLN A 331 -7.02 -87.90 32.64
C GLN A 331 -6.19 -89.19 32.67
N SER A 332 -4.95 -89.17 32.17
CA SER A 332 -4.03 -90.32 32.23
C SER A 332 -3.64 -90.69 33.66
N MET A 333 -3.35 -89.69 34.51
CA MET A 333 -3.08 -89.91 35.94
C MET A 333 -4.31 -90.47 36.65
N GLN A 334 -5.52 -89.99 36.36
CA GLN A 334 -6.75 -90.55 36.91
C GLN A 334 -6.95 -91.99 36.45
N ALA A 335 -6.70 -92.30 35.17
CA ALA A 335 -6.75 -93.66 34.66
C ALA A 335 -5.73 -94.58 35.37
N GLN A 336 -4.51 -94.11 35.60
CA GLN A 336 -3.46 -94.88 36.29
C GLN A 336 -3.72 -95.00 37.80
N ALA A 337 -4.23 -93.95 38.44
CA ALA A 337 -4.67 -93.97 39.84
C ALA A 337 -5.88 -94.87 40.07
N ASN A 338 -6.74 -95.08 39.05
CA ASN A 338 -7.82 -96.07 39.12
C ASN A 338 -7.31 -97.51 38.95
N GLN A 339 -6.17 -97.74 38.30
CA GLN A 339 -5.56 -99.07 38.15
C GLN A 339 -4.77 -99.51 39.40
N LEU A 340 -4.22 -98.57 40.17
CA LEU A 340 -3.43 -98.88 41.37
C LEU A 340 -4.24 -99.63 42.46
N PRO A 341 -5.48 -99.20 42.81
CA PRO A 341 -6.34 -99.92 43.75
C PRO A 341 -6.74 -101.31 43.25
N GLU A 342 -7.01 -101.47 41.95
CA GLU A 342 -7.33 -102.77 41.33
C GLU A 342 -6.17 -103.76 41.46
N ASN A 343 -4.93 -103.31 41.23
CA ASN A 343 -3.74 -104.14 41.40
C ASN A 343 -3.51 -104.52 42.89
N VAL A 344 -3.81 -103.63 43.82
CA VAL A 344 -3.73 -103.92 45.27
C VAL A 344 -4.83 -104.89 45.72
N LEU A 345 -6.04 -104.77 45.16
CA LEU A 345 -7.14 -105.71 45.38
C LEU A 345 -6.80 -107.12 44.87
N GLN A 346 -6.14 -107.24 43.72
CA GLN A 346 -5.65 -108.53 43.23
C GLN A 346 -4.59 -109.16 44.15
N LEU A 347 -3.70 -108.35 44.74
CA LEU A 347 -2.69 -108.82 45.70
C LEU A 347 -3.29 -109.21 47.06
N LEU A 348 -4.30 -108.48 47.54
CA LEU A 348 -5.02 -108.80 48.79
C LEU A 348 -5.96 -110.01 48.65
N GLN A 349 -6.35 -110.40 47.43
CA GLN A 349 -7.14 -111.61 47.16
C GLN A 349 -6.28 -112.86 46.93
N GLN A 350 -4.96 -112.72 46.74
CA GLN A 350 -4.03 -113.83 46.45
C GLN A 350 -2.94 -114.08 47.51
N GLY A 351 -2.97 -113.37 48.64
CA GLY A 351 -2.12 -113.65 49.82
C GLY A 351 -2.95 -114.16 50.98
#